data_AF-A0A8H3FD87-F1
#
_entry.id   AF-A0A8H3FD87-F1
#
_cell.length_a   1.000
_cell.length_b   1.000
_cell.length_c   1.000
_cell.angle_alpha   90.00
_cell.angle_beta   90.00
_cell.angle_gamma   90.00
#
_symmetry.space_group_name_H-M   'P 1'
#
loop_
_entity.id
_entity.type
_entity.pdbx_description
1 polymer ?
#
loop_
_entity_poly.entity_id
_entity_poly.type
_entity_poly.pdbx_seq_one_letter_code
_entity_poly.pdbx_strand_id
1 'polypeptide(L)'
;MGKAKNELKDFIANIPNAKLTGFPSSETTIYKTSNLRFDMQTVTTKDPRCYNLQVQINKHLTITSLKRFAGEALSIALVPVKGKAWTPAEIRAELEKNRKI
;
A
#
# COMPACT_ATOMS: atom_id res chain seq x y z
N MET A 1 10.97 16.38 10.04
CA MET A 1 10.07 15.33 9.48
C MET A 1 10.50 13.99 10.07
N GLY A 2 9.56 13.16 10.55
CA GLY A 2 9.90 11.90 11.23
C GLY A 2 10.39 10.82 10.26
N LYS A 3 11.38 10.00 10.68
CA LYS A 3 11.97 8.92 9.88
C LYS A 3 10.92 7.97 9.27
N ALA A 4 9.87 7.67 10.02
CA ALA A 4 8.75 6.82 9.58
C ALA A 4 7.97 7.39 8.38
N LYS A 5 7.72 8.71 8.38
CA LYS A 5 7.00 9.39 7.30
C LYS A 5 7.81 9.40 6.02
N ASN A 6 9.12 9.65 6.13
CA ASN A 6 10.03 9.62 4.99
C ASN A 6 10.12 8.20 4.41
N GLU A 7 10.29 7.19 5.27
CA GLU A 7 10.32 5.78 4.83
C GLU A 7 9.04 5.40 4.07
N LEU A 8 7.86 5.78 4.55
CA LEU A 8 6.60 5.51 3.86
C LEU A 8 6.55 6.19 2.49
N LYS A 9 6.95 7.46 2.42
CA LYS A 9 6.97 8.22 1.17
C LYS A 9 7.93 7.59 0.16
N ASP A 10 9.14 7.26 0.62
CA ASP A 10 10.16 6.62 -0.21
C ASP A 10 9.71 5.23 -0.66
N PHE A 11 9.04 4.47 0.22
CA PHE A 11 8.50 3.17 -0.14
C PHE A 11 7.45 3.28 -1.25
N ILE A 12 6.46 4.18 -1.12
CA ILE A 12 5.41 4.40 -2.14
C ILE A 12 6.03 4.83 -3.47
N ALA A 13 7.02 5.73 -3.44
CA ALA A 13 7.71 6.19 -4.64
C ALA A 13 8.51 5.08 -5.34
N ASN A 14 9.08 4.15 -4.57
CA ASN A 14 9.91 3.05 -5.06
C ASN A 14 9.12 1.78 -5.44
N ILE A 15 7.79 1.72 -5.23
CA ILE A 15 7.00 0.55 -5.68
C ILE A 15 7.07 0.48 -7.21
N PRO A 16 7.58 -0.60 -7.83
CA PRO A 16 7.68 -0.67 -9.29
C PRO A 16 6.31 -0.54 -9.96
N ASN A 17 6.23 0.15 -11.10
CA ASN A 17 4.96 0.34 -11.82
C ASN A 17 4.28 -1.00 -12.19
N ALA A 18 5.09 -2.02 -12.52
CA ALA A 18 4.58 -3.37 -12.80
C ALA A 18 3.88 -4.02 -11.60
N LYS A 19 4.18 -3.58 -10.37
CA LYS A 19 3.54 -4.01 -9.12
C LYS A 19 2.28 -3.21 -8.80
N LEU A 20 1.99 -2.16 -9.56
CA LEU A 20 0.81 -1.32 -9.40
C LEU A 20 -0.25 -1.61 -10.48
N THR A 21 -0.13 -2.77 -11.15
CA THR A 21 -1.03 -3.20 -12.22
C THR A 21 -1.31 -4.70 -12.11
N GLY A 22 -2.47 -5.15 -12.58
CA GLY A 22 -2.79 -6.59 -12.66
C GLY A 22 -2.89 -7.27 -11.29
N PHE A 23 -3.57 -6.63 -10.34
CA PHE A 23 -3.65 -7.14 -8.97
C PHE A 23 -4.34 -8.52 -8.92
N PRO A 24 -3.79 -9.47 -8.17
CA PRO A 24 -4.41 -10.77 -7.96
C PRO A 24 -5.73 -10.58 -7.20
N SER A 25 -6.70 -11.46 -7.43
CA SER A 25 -8.00 -11.46 -6.76
C SER A 25 -7.96 -12.01 -5.33
N SER A 26 -6.82 -12.58 -4.92
CA SER A 26 -6.61 -13.19 -3.62
C SER A 26 -5.64 -12.38 -2.77
N GLU A 27 -5.77 -12.49 -1.46
CA GLU A 27 -4.92 -11.78 -0.51
C GLU A 27 -3.46 -12.18 -0.69
N THR A 28 -2.57 -11.22 -0.95
CA THR A 28 -1.15 -11.50 -1.13
C THR A 28 -0.28 -10.27 -0.99
N THR A 29 0.98 -10.49 -0.64
CA THR A 29 2.00 -9.45 -0.64
C THR A 29 2.50 -9.22 -2.06
N ILE A 30 2.19 -8.04 -2.61
CA ILE A 30 2.58 -7.63 -3.95
C ILE A 30 4.06 -7.21 -3.98
N TYR A 31 4.47 -6.45 -2.97
CA TYR A 31 5.82 -5.88 -2.86
C TYR A 31 6.20 -5.72 -1.40
N LYS A 32 7.48 -5.87 -1.05
CA LYS A 32 7.95 -5.67 0.32
C LYS A 32 9.41 -5.22 0.35
N THR A 33 9.76 -4.51 1.40
CA THR A 33 11.12 -4.15 1.80
C THR A 33 11.39 -4.65 3.22
N SER A 34 12.54 -4.30 3.80
CA SER A 34 12.88 -4.64 5.18
C SER A 34 11.89 -4.06 6.19
N ASN A 35 11.38 -2.84 5.96
CA ASN A 35 10.53 -2.12 6.91
C ASN A 35 9.04 -2.21 6.58
N LEU A 36 8.68 -2.22 5.30
CA LEU A 36 7.30 -2.05 4.85
C LEU A 36 6.91 -3.13 3.84
N ARG A 37 5.62 -3.40 3.74
CA ARG A 37 5.05 -4.30 2.75
C ARG A 37 3.79 -3.70 2.15
N PHE A 38 3.57 -4.00 0.89
CA PHE A 38 2.42 -3.62 0.11
C PHE A 38 1.62 -4.88 -0.17
N ASP A 39 0.47 -4.96 0.48
CA ASP A 39 -0.41 -6.12 0.45
C ASP A 39 -1.69 -5.76 -0.30
N MET A 40 -2.16 -6.70 -1.13
CA MET A 40 -3.55 -6.77 -1.49
C MET A 40 -4.25 -7.54 -0.37
N GLN A 41 -5.10 -6.85 0.39
CA GLN A 41 -5.78 -7.43 1.55
C GLN A 41 -7.07 -8.12 1.14
N THR A 42 -7.91 -7.49 0.34
CA THR A 42 -9.17 -8.11 -0.11
C THR A 42 -9.73 -7.39 -1.34
N VAL A 43 -10.75 -7.97 -1.96
CA VAL A 43 -11.62 -7.26 -2.89
C VAL A 43 -12.88 -6.82 -2.14
N THR A 44 -13.20 -5.52 -2.17
CA THR A 44 -14.41 -5.02 -1.54
C THR A 44 -15.64 -5.64 -2.17
N THR A 45 -16.63 -5.99 -1.34
CA THR A 45 -17.89 -6.60 -1.78
C THR A 45 -18.90 -5.57 -2.28
N LYS A 46 -18.75 -4.30 -1.87
CA LYS A 46 -19.56 -3.17 -2.32
C LYS A 46 -19.25 -2.85 -3.78
N ASP A 47 -20.29 -2.61 -4.58
CA ASP A 47 -20.17 -2.19 -5.97
C ASP A 47 -19.89 -0.66 -6.07
N PRO A 48 -18.92 -0.21 -6.87
CA PRO A 48 -17.99 -1.01 -7.67
C PRO A 48 -16.96 -1.73 -6.78
N ARG A 49 -16.70 -3.01 -7.09
CA ARG A 49 -15.68 -3.81 -6.38
C ARG A 49 -14.31 -3.17 -6.55
N CYS A 50 -13.56 -3.03 -5.46
CA CYS A 50 -12.23 -2.42 -5.43
C CYS A 50 -11.21 -3.38 -4.79
N TYR A 51 -10.00 -3.41 -5.32
CA TYR A 51 -8.83 -3.96 -4.65
C TYR A 51 -8.49 -3.07 -3.44
N ASN A 52 -8.51 -3.65 -2.25
CA ASN A 52 -8.07 -3.01 -1.02
C ASN A 52 -6.56 -3.21 -0.87
N LEU A 53 -5.81 -2.22 -1.35
CA LEU A 53 -4.36 -2.21 -1.31
C LEU A 53 -3.92 -1.49 -0.05
N GLN A 54 -3.04 -2.11 0.73
CA GLN A 54 -2.58 -1.57 2.00
C GLN A 54 -1.07 -1.59 2.08
N VAL A 55 -0.50 -0.47 2.53
CA VAL A 55 0.89 -0.43 2.99
C VAL A 55 0.90 -0.72 4.47
N GLN A 56 1.44 -1.88 4.83
CA GLN A 56 1.60 -2.34 6.20
C GLN A 56 3.07 -2.41 6.57
N ILE A 57 3.31 -2.60 7.87
CA ILE A 57 4.65 -2.67 8.41
C ILE A 57 5.10 -4.12 8.45
N ASN A 58 6.34 -4.36 8.06
CA ASN A 58 6.92 -5.69 8.09
C ASN A 58 7.28 -6.08 9.54
N LYS A 59 7.20 -7.37 9.88
CA LYS A 59 7.50 -7.85 11.25
C LYS A 59 8.96 -7.61 11.66
N HIS A 60 9.88 -7.57 10.70
CA HIS A 60 11.32 -7.39 10.91
C HIS A 60 11.80 -5.99 10.49
N LEU A 61 11.11 -4.97 10.99
CA LEU A 61 11.45 -3.56 10.72
C LEU A 61 12.68 -3.09 11.51
N THR A 62 13.52 -2.29 10.85
CA THR A 62 14.71 -1.65 11.41
C THR A 62 14.37 -0.31 12.07
N ILE A 63 13.38 0.42 11.56
CA ILE A 63 13.00 1.74 12.06
C ILE A 63 12.06 1.61 13.27
N THR A 64 12.59 1.81 14.48
CA THR A 64 11.82 1.70 15.73
C THR A 64 10.58 2.60 15.79
N SER A 65 10.60 3.76 15.14
CA SER A 65 9.44 4.65 15.05
C SER A 65 8.24 4.02 14.34
N LEU A 66 8.47 3.08 13.41
CA LEU A 66 7.40 2.34 12.73
C LEU A 66 6.78 1.26 13.62
N LYS A 67 7.48 0.78 14.67
CA LYS A 67 6.91 -0.22 15.60
C LYS A 67 5.61 0.25 16.24
N ARG A 68 5.45 1.56 16.45
CA ARG A 68 4.24 2.15 17.05
C ARG A 68 2.99 1.96 16.19
N PHE A 69 3.18 1.73 14.89
CA PHE A 69 2.12 1.51 13.92
C PHE A 69 2.07 0.03 13.49
N ALA A 70 2.83 -0.86 14.14
CA ALA A 70 2.85 -2.26 13.78
C ALA A 70 1.47 -2.89 14.02
N GLY A 71 0.95 -3.61 13.02
CA GLY A 71 -0.42 -4.13 13.01
C GLY A 71 -1.44 -3.19 12.38
N GLU A 72 -1.07 -1.94 12.08
CA GLU A 72 -1.91 -1.01 11.32
C GLU A 72 -1.46 -0.85 9.87
N ALA A 73 -2.43 -0.55 9.00
CA ALA A 73 -2.16 -0.04 7.67
C ALA A 73 -1.77 1.44 7.75
N LEU A 74 -0.55 1.75 7.30
CA LEU A 74 -0.03 3.11 7.22
C LEU A 74 -0.68 3.91 6.08
N SER A 75 -1.07 3.22 5.02
CA SER A 75 -1.78 3.80 3.89
C SER A 75 -2.69 2.75 3.25
N ILE A 76 -3.82 3.21 2.73
CA ILE A 76 -4.84 2.39 2.10
C ILE A 76 -5.21 3.04 0.76
N ALA A 77 -5.26 2.25 -0.31
CA ALA A 77 -5.79 2.66 -1.60
C ALA A 77 -6.86 1.66 -2.05
N LEU A 78 -8.01 2.19 -2.48
CA LEU A 78 -9.11 1.42 -3.02
C LEU A 78 -9.12 1.58 -4.53
N VAL A 79 -8.67 0.56 -5.26
CA VAL A 79 -8.54 0.61 -6.72
C VAL A 79 -9.66 -0.19 -7.37
N PRO A 80 -10.52 0.38 -8.23
CA PRO A 80 -11.63 -0.34 -8.83
C PRO A 80 -11.16 -1.54 -9.68
N VAL A 81 -11.80 -2.70 -9.49
CA VAL A 81 -11.54 -3.96 -10.21
C VAL A 81 -12.17 -3.93 -11.60
N LYS A 82 -13.36 -3.35 -11.72
CA LYS A 82 -14.10 -3.18 -12.98
C LYS A 82 -14.21 -1.69 -13.28
N GLY A 83 -13.72 -1.26 -14.45
CA GLY A 83 -13.80 0.13 -14.91
C GLY A 83 -12.45 0.67 -15.38
N LYS A 84 -12.24 1.98 -15.23
CA LYS A 84 -10.99 2.67 -15.58
C LYS A 84 -9.84 2.05 -14.78
N ALA A 85 -8.95 1.33 -15.45
CA ALA A 85 -7.71 0.85 -14.83
C ALA A 85 -6.94 2.09 -14.36
N TRP A 86 -6.77 2.22 -13.05
CA TRP A 86 -5.97 3.31 -12.51
C TRP A 86 -4.54 3.15 -12.98
N THR A 87 -3.95 4.27 -13.39
CA THR A 87 -2.53 4.30 -13.69
C THR A 87 -1.72 4.10 -12.41
N PRO A 88 -0.51 3.52 -12.49
CA PRO A 88 0.39 3.42 -11.34
C PRO A 88 0.59 4.75 -10.60
N ALA A 89 0.57 5.86 -11.34
CA ALA A 89 0.66 7.21 -10.79
C ALA A 89 -0.56 7.58 -9.93
N GLU A 90 -1.79 7.29 -10.38
CA GLU A 90 -3.02 7.54 -9.60
C GLU A 90 -3.02 6.71 -8.30
N ILE A 91 -2.59 5.44 -8.35
CA ILE A 91 -2.52 4.58 -7.16
C ILE A 91 -1.50 5.11 -6.15
N ARG A 92 -0.33 5.55 -6.63
CA ARG A 92 0.68 6.18 -5.77
C ARG A 92 0.17 7.46 -5.13
N ALA A 93 -0.52 8.31 -5.90
CA ALA A 93 -1.08 9.55 -5.39
C ALA A 93 -2.12 9.30 -4.30
N GLU A 94 -2.97 8.28 -4.47
CA GLU A 94 -3.97 7.89 -3.47
C GLU A 94 -3.34 7.31 -2.22
N LEU A 95 -2.30 6.46 -2.37
CA LEU A 95 -1.51 5.97 -1.24
C LEU A 95 -0.82 7.12 -0.50
N GLU A 96 -0.33 8.12 -1.21
CA GLU A 96 0.31 9.29 -0.60
C GLU A 96 -0.71 10.18 0.12
N LYS A 97 -1.93 10.31 -0.43
CA LYS A 97 -3.04 11.07 0.15
C LYS A 97 -3.59 10.42 1.41
N ASN A 98 -3.73 9.09 1.42
CA ASN A 98 -4.29 8.31 2.53
C ASN A 98 -3.25 7.86 3.57
N ARG A 99 -2.06 8.47 3.57
CA ARG A 99 -1.05 8.20 4.62
C ARG A 99 -1.57 8.63 5.99
N LYS A 100 -1.43 7.75 6.98
CA LYS A 100 -1.80 8.04 8.38
C LYS A 100 -0.72 8.78 9.18
N ILE A 101 0.49 8.95 8.64
CA ILE A 101 1.67 9.46 9.34
C ILE A 101 2.40 10.59 8.60
#